data_AF-A0A918SBE0-F1
#
_entry.id   AF-A0A918SBE0-F1
#
_cell.length_a   1.000
_cell.length_b   1.000
_cell.length_c   1.000
_cell.angle_alpha   90.00
_cell.angle_beta   90.00
_cell.angle_gamma   90.00
#
_symmetry.space_group_name_H-M   'P 1'
#
loop_
_entity.id
_entity.type
_entity.pdbx_description
1 polymer ?
#
loop_
_entity_poly.entity_id
_entity_poly.type
_entity_poly.pdbx_seq_one_letter_code
_entity_poly.pdbx_strand_id
1 'polypeptide(L)'
;MDSTTISLFKDTPKGVGRNPKQDKKKGGIKAHTIIKASENVPCLVRYSEAVRHDHIFLTEVFNLVKGSIITFNKGYVDYAQYEALTQSQIWYVTRLKDNATYRPGKEFDIPEDADSGVLKDEEIILFYGEGKQLKHHSRRIAYWDSENNRLFEFITNNMELKAEKIALIYKKRWHIELLFKQLKQNFPLKYIF
;
A
#
# COMPACT_ATOMS: atom_id res chain seq x y z
N MET A 1 -3.07 -0.53 5.39
CA MET A 1 -2.95 0.94 5.34
C MET A 1 -3.41 1.40 3.99
N ASP A 2 -4.29 2.38 3.96
CA ASP A 2 -4.78 2.98 2.72
C ASP A 2 -5.29 4.39 3.02
N SER A 3 -5.41 5.20 1.98
CA SER A 3 -5.94 6.56 2.07
C SER A 3 -7.31 6.63 1.39
N THR A 4 -8.18 7.49 1.93
CA THR A 4 -9.43 7.84 1.24
C THR A 4 -9.63 9.34 1.26
N THR A 5 -10.02 9.90 0.12
CA THR A 5 -10.38 11.31 0.03
C THR A 5 -11.87 11.48 0.32
N ILE A 6 -12.18 12.46 1.17
CA ILE A 6 -13.52 12.97 1.42
C ILE A 6 -13.56 14.38 0.81
N SER A 7 -14.43 14.58 -0.18
CA SER A 7 -14.63 15.88 -0.83
C SER A 7 -15.45 16.81 0.05
N LEU A 8 -15.06 18.08 0.16
CA LEU A 8 -15.73 19.08 0.99
C LEU A 8 -16.61 20.02 0.15
N PHE A 9 -17.49 20.77 0.82
CA PHE A 9 -18.27 21.85 0.20
C PHE A 9 -17.51 23.19 0.13
N LYS A 10 -16.42 23.33 0.90
CA LYS A 10 -15.52 24.49 0.88
C LYS A 10 -14.29 24.24 0.02
N ASP A 11 -13.68 25.30 -0.52
CA ASP A 11 -12.49 25.25 -1.37
C ASP A 11 -11.18 24.91 -0.59
N THR A 12 -11.27 24.77 0.73
CA THR A 12 -10.14 24.58 1.64
C THR A 12 -10.41 23.38 2.57
N PRO A 13 -9.46 22.44 2.73
CA PRO A 13 -8.11 22.36 2.14
C PRO A 13 -8.13 21.94 0.66
N LYS A 14 -7.03 22.14 -0.08
CA LYS A 14 -6.99 21.92 -1.54
C LYS A 14 -7.44 20.50 -1.94
N GLY A 15 -8.39 20.42 -2.88
CA GLY A 15 -8.91 19.16 -3.42
C GLY A 15 -8.05 18.54 -4.54
N VAL A 16 -8.35 17.28 -4.88
CA VAL A 16 -7.72 16.52 -5.98
C VAL A 16 -8.52 16.63 -7.28
N GLY A 17 -7.85 16.49 -8.44
CA GLY A 17 -8.48 16.53 -9.78
C GLY A 17 -8.28 17.84 -10.55
N ARG A 18 -8.75 17.86 -11.82
CA ARG A 18 -8.69 19.02 -12.71
C ARG A 18 -9.57 20.17 -12.20
N ASN A 19 -9.14 21.41 -12.43
CA ASN A 19 -9.95 22.59 -12.11
C ASN A 19 -11.23 22.58 -12.96
N PRO A 20 -12.42 22.81 -12.37
CA PRO A 20 -13.66 22.92 -13.14
C PRO A 20 -13.61 24.12 -14.08
N LYS A 21 -14.29 24.03 -15.23
CA LYS A 21 -14.35 25.13 -16.22
C LYS A 21 -15.26 26.30 -15.82
N GLN A 22 -16.26 26.05 -14.95
CA GLN A 22 -17.28 27.05 -14.57
C GLN A 22 -17.58 27.13 -13.06
N ASP A 23 -16.91 26.33 -12.21
CA ASP A 23 -17.14 26.28 -10.75
C ASP A 23 -15.84 26.43 -9.95
N LYS A 24 -15.94 26.88 -8.69
CA LYS A 24 -14.80 26.86 -7.75
C LYS A 24 -14.43 25.41 -7.41
N LYS A 25 -13.12 25.14 -7.33
CA LYS A 25 -12.60 23.81 -7.04
C LYS A 25 -12.83 23.45 -5.58
N LYS A 26 -13.75 22.49 -5.37
CA LYS A 26 -14.03 21.92 -4.05
C LYS A 26 -12.75 21.39 -3.41
N GLY A 27 -12.58 21.73 -2.14
CA GLY A 27 -11.54 21.22 -1.27
C GLY A 27 -11.72 19.73 -0.97
N GLY A 28 -10.68 19.12 -0.40
CA GLY A 28 -10.71 17.72 0.00
C GLY A 28 -9.76 17.44 1.14
N ILE A 29 -10.22 16.65 2.10
CA ILE A 29 -9.37 16.07 3.14
C ILE A 29 -9.09 14.63 2.75
N LYS A 30 -7.83 14.23 2.88
CA LYS A 30 -7.42 12.84 2.75
C LYS A 30 -7.23 12.27 4.15
N ALA A 31 -7.99 11.23 4.46
CA ALA A 31 -7.81 10.45 5.67
C ALA A 31 -6.92 9.23 5.37
N HIS A 32 -5.74 9.18 5.98
CA HIS A 32 -4.87 8.02 5.96
C HIS A 32 -5.20 7.13 7.14
N THR A 33 -5.49 5.86 6.90
CA THR A 33 -5.91 4.92 7.95
C THR A 33 -5.03 3.67 7.99
N ILE A 34 -4.59 3.30 9.18
CA ILE A 34 -4.05 1.97 9.47
C ILE A 34 -5.12 1.20 10.24
N ILE A 35 -5.48 0.02 9.74
CA ILE A 35 -6.43 -0.88 10.40
C ILE A 35 -5.67 -2.12 10.85
N LYS A 36 -5.94 -2.58 12.06
CA LYS A 36 -5.47 -3.89 12.51
C LYS A 36 -6.32 -4.97 11.87
N ALA A 37 -5.70 -5.77 11.00
CA ALA A 37 -6.39 -6.75 10.17
C ALA A 37 -7.15 -7.83 10.96
N SER A 38 -6.84 -8.04 12.24
CA SER A 38 -7.53 -9.00 13.11
C SER A 38 -8.85 -8.47 13.69
N GLU A 39 -8.99 -7.15 13.80
CA GLU A 39 -10.07 -6.52 14.57
C GLU A 39 -10.97 -5.64 13.70
N ASN A 40 -10.57 -5.34 12.45
CA ASN A 40 -11.22 -4.35 11.59
C ASN A 40 -11.39 -2.96 12.25
N VAL A 41 -10.64 -2.68 13.32
CA VAL A 41 -10.63 -1.41 14.02
C VAL A 41 -9.52 -0.51 13.47
N PRO A 42 -9.80 0.76 13.12
CA PRO A 42 -8.78 1.75 12.83
C PRO A 42 -7.86 1.98 14.02
N CYS A 43 -6.57 1.77 13.86
CA CYS A 43 -5.56 2.05 14.89
C CYS A 43 -4.94 3.45 14.73
N LEU A 44 -4.97 3.99 13.52
CA LEU A 44 -4.44 5.31 13.22
C LEU A 44 -5.32 5.97 12.15
N VAL A 45 -5.80 7.18 12.42
CA VAL A 45 -6.42 8.06 11.43
C VAL A 45 -5.66 9.39 11.45
N ARG A 46 -5.17 9.81 10.28
CA ARG A 46 -4.51 11.11 10.11
C ARG A 46 -5.10 11.83 8.91
N TYR A 47 -5.33 13.12 9.09
CA TYR A 47 -5.87 13.99 8.05
C TYR A 47 -4.74 14.78 7.39
N SER A 48 -4.72 14.78 6.07
CA SER A 48 -3.82 15.62 5.26
C SER A 48 -4.64 16.32 4.16
N GLU A 49 -4.07 17.38 3.57
CA GLU A 49 -4.67 17.97 2.36
C GLU A 49 -4.67 16.93 1.23
N ALA A 50 -5.74 16.87 0.44
CA ALA A 50 -5.86 15.84 -0.59
C ALA A 50 -4.73 15.86 -1.64
N VAL A 51 -4.06 16.99 -1.83
CA VAL A 51 -2.94 17.18 -2.77
C VAL A 51 -1.64 16.51 -2.30
N ARG A 52 -1.46 16.24 -1.00
CA ARG A 52 -0.22 15.62 -0.51
C ARG A 52 -0.08 14.19 -1.04
N HIS A 53 1.14 13.83 -1.44
CA HIS A 53 1.46 12.49 -1.90
C HIS A 53 1.38 11.47 -0.75
N ASP A 54 0.83 10.31 -1.08
CA ASP A 54 0.51 9.26 -0.10
C ASP A 54 1.75 8.64 0.56
N HIS A 55 2.87 8.54 -0.16
CA HIS A 55 4.12 7.95 0.35
C HIS A 55 4.67 8.67 1.59
N ILE A 56 4.37 9.98 1.77
CA ILE A 56 4.78 10.75 2.96
C ILE A 56 4.22 10.10 4.24
N PHE A 57 3.05 9.44 4.16
CA PHE A 57 2.44 8.79 5.31
C PHE A 57 3.17 7.50 5.75
N LEU A 58 4.10 6.97 4.95
CA LEU A 58 4.92 5.83 5.38
C LEU A 58 5.79 6.18 6.61
N THR A 59 6.10 7.47 6.85
CA THR A 59 6.87 7.86 8.05
C THR A 59 6.13 7.60 9.36
N GLU A 60 4.80 7.66 9.35
CA GLU A 60 3.98 7.41 10.55
C GLU A 60 3.96 5.92 10.91
N VAL A 61 4.32 5.05 9.97
CA VAL A 61 4.37 3.59 10.14
C VAL A 61 5.53 3.16 11.05
N PHE A 62 6.57 3.97 11.19
CA PHE A 62 7.72 3.64 12.06
C PHE A 62 7.36 3.51 13.54
N ASN A 63 6.18 3.95 13.96
CA ASN A 63 5.68 3.74 15.32
C ASN A 63 5.10 2.32 15.55
N LEU A 64 5.06 1.46 14.53
CA LEU A 64 4.64 0.07 14.70
C LEU A 64 5.66 -0.73 15.53
N VAL A 65 5.16 -1.68 16.31
CA VAL A 65 6.00 -2.60 17.07
C VAL A 65 6.81 -3.46 16.11
N LYS A 66 8.09 -3.67 16.41
CA LYS A 66 8.97 -4.62 15.71
C LYS A 66 8.28 -5.97 15.48
N GLY A 67 8.44 -6.53 14.28
CA GLY A 67 7.77 -7.76 13.85
C GLY A 67 6.36 -7.57 13.30
N SER A 68 5.82 -6.35 13.34
CA SER A 68 4.54 -6.03 12.67
C SER A 68 4.66 -6.22 11.16
N ILE A 69 3.56 -6.65 10.54
CA ILE A 69 3.41 -6.69 9.07
C ILE A 69 2.43 -5.60 8.66
N ILE A 70 2.88 -4.67 7.82
CA ILE A 70 2.02 -3.67 7.19
C ILE A 70 1.75 -4.01 5.74
N THR A 71 0.51 -3.79 5.27
CA THR A 71 0.21 -3.81 3.84
C THR A 71 -0.32 -2.47 3.37
N PHE A 72 0.06 -2.03 2.17
CA PHE A 72 -0.35 -0.76 1.59
C PHE A 72 -0.44 -0.82 0.07
N ASN A 73 -1.06 0.19 -0.54
CA ASN A 73 -1.36 0.21 -1.97
C ASN A 73 -0.11 0.50 -2.83
N LYS A 74 -0.13 0.10 -4.11
CA LYS A 74 0.94 0.30 -5.11
C LYS A 74 1.30 1.77 -5.39
N GLY A 75 0.50 2.72 -4.89
CA GLY A 75 0.75 4.16 -5.01
C GLY A 75 1.78 4.70 -4.02
N TYR A 76 2.08 3.97 -2.95
CA TYR A 76 3.02 4.36 -1.89
C TYR A 76 4.45 3.94 -2.23
N VAL A 77 4.95 4.31 -3.40
CA VAL A 77 6.31 3.92 -3.84
C VAL A 77 7.34 4.89 -3.28
N ASP A 78 8.10 4.44 -2.28
CA ASP A 78 9.27 5.13 -1.76
C ASP A 78 10.25 4.09 -1.17
N TYR A 79 11.28 3.75 -1.93
CA TYR A 79 12.23 2.71 -1.52
C TYR A 79 13.14 3.12 -0.36
N ALA A 80 13.31 4.43 -0.10
CA ALA A 80 14.01 4.89 1.10
C ALA A 80 13.19 4.56 2.35
N GLN A 81 11.86 4.73 2.27
CA GLN A 81 10.96 4.33 3.35
C GLN A 81 10.90 2.82 3.54
N TYR A 82 10.95 2.05 2.45
CA TYR A 82 10.96 0.58 2.54
C TYR A 82 12.23 0.07 3.23
N GLU A 83 13.37 0.72 2.93
CA GLU A 83 14.64 0.46 3.60
C GLU A 83 14.56 0.80 5.10
N ALA A 84 14.01 1.96 5.45
CA ALA A 84 13.81 2.34 6.85
C ALA A 84 12.87 1.39 7.61
N LEU A 85 11.84 0.83 6.94
CA LEU A 85 10.96 -0.18 7.55
C LEU A 85 11.74 -1.47 7.85
N THR A 86 12.60 -1.86 6.92
CA THR A 86 13.46 -3.04 7.05
C THR A 86 14.45 -2.86 8.20
N GLN A 87 15.09 -1.70 8.31
CA GLN A 87 15.99 -1.35 9.41
C GLN A 87 15.26 -1.33 10.76
N SER A 88 14.00 -0.92 10.77
CA SER A 88 13.12 -0.94 11.95
C SER A 88 12.53 -2.32 12.25
N GLN A 89 12.88 -3.35 11.48
CA GLN A 89 12.37 -4.72 11.61
C GLN A 89 10.83 -4.79 11.52
N ILE A 90 10.26 -3.94 10.66
CA ILE A 90 8.85 -3.94 10.29
C ILE A 90 8.75 -4.56 8.90
N TRP A 91 7.91 -5.59 8.78
CA TRP A 91 7.66 -6.25 7.50
C TRP A 91 6.62 -5.48 6.70
N TYR A 92 6.79 -5.40 5.39
CA TYR A 92 5.78 -4.81 4.51
C TYR A 92 5.33 -5.80 3.43
N VAL A 93 4.11 -5.64 2.94
CA VAL A 93 3.59 -6.30 1.74
C VAL A 93 2.86 -5.27 0.88
N THR A 94 3.38 -5.00 -0.31
CA THR A 94 2.74 -4.10 -1.28
C THR A 94 2.79 -4.71 -2.68
N ARG A 95 2.18 -4.04 -3.64
CA ARG A 95 2.24 -4.42 -5.05
C ARG A 95 3.42 -3.73 -5.73
N LEU A 96 4.10 -4.46 -6.59
CA LEU A 96 5.09 -3.91 -7.51
C LEU A 96 4.39 -2.99 -8.52
N LYS A 97 5.02 -1.87 -8.83
CA LYS A 97 4.53 -0.95 -9.85
C LYS A 97 4.92 -1.47 -11.23
N ASP A 98 4.00 -1.41 -12.18
CA ASP A 98 4.15 -1.97 -13.53
C ASP A 98 5.39 -1.44 -14.28
N ASN A 99 5.87 -0.23 -13.95
CA ASN A 99 7.06 0.39 -14.55
C ASN A 99 8.31 0.36 -13.64
N ALA A 100 8.30 -0.45 -12.58
CA ALA A 100 9.42 -0.55 -11.65
C ALA A 100 10.63 -1.22 -12.32
N THR A 101 11.79 -0.58 -12.23
CA THR A 101 13.07 -1.21 -12.59
C THR A 101 13.66 -1.88 -11.36
N TYR A 102 14.02 -3.15 -11.48
CA TYR A 102 14.70 -3.92 -10.45
C TYR A 102 15.74 -4.82 -11.09
N ARG A 103 16.69 -5.31 -10.28
CA ARG A 103 17.61 -6.37 -10.68
C ARG A 103 17.14 -7.68 -10.05
N PRO A 104 16.84 -8.73 -10.83
CA PRO A 104 16.52 -10.04 -10.26
C PRO A 104 17.74 -10.63 -9.55
N GLY A 105 17.49 -11.38 -8.49
CA GLY A 105 18.46 -12.09 -7.68
C GLY A 105 18.22 -13.59 -7.74
N LYS A 106 18.27 -14.24 -6.57
CA LYS A 106 18.01 -15.66 -6.44
C LYS A 106 16.52 -15.95 -6.66
N GLU A 107 16.20 -16.92 -7.51
CA GLU A 107 14.87 -17.50 -7.59
C GLU A 107 14.73 -18.62 -6.55
N PHE A 108 13.59 -18.66 -5.85
CA PHE A 108 13.26 -19.69 -4.87
C PHE A 108 12.43 -20.78 -5.52
N ASP A 109 12.69 -22.03 -5.13
CA ASP A 109 11.87 -23.16 -5.56
C ASP A 109 10.45 -22.99 -5.02
N ILE A 110 9.45 -23.16 -5.90
CA ILE A 110 8.05 -23.19 -5.51
C ILE A 110 7.72 -24.64 -5.17
N PRO A 111 7.39 -24.97 -3.91
CA PRO A 111 7.06 -26.33 -3.51
C PRO A 111 5.86 -26.90 -4.28
N GLU A 112 5.82 -28.21 -4.49
CA GLU A 112 4.68 -28.88 -5.15
C GLU A 112 3.36 -28.72 -4.38
N ASP A 113 3.44 -28.55 -3.05
CA ASP A 113 2.28 -28.29 -2.18
C ASP A 113 1.89 -26.80 -2.08
N ALA A 114 2.59 -25.91 -2.81
CA ALA A 114 2.25 -24.49 -2.84
C ALA A 114 0.90 -24.25 -3.53
N ASP A 115 0.30 -23.10 -3.21
CA ASP A 115 -0.88 -22.63 -3.93
C ASP A 115 -0.56 -22.50 -5.43
N SER A 116 -1.38 -23.11 -6.29
CA SER A 116 -1.26 -23.07 -7.75
C SER A 116 -1.21 -21.65 -8.34
N GLY A 117 -1.67 -20.64 -7.60
CA GLY A 117 -1.56 -19.24 -7.98
C GLY A 117 -0.13 -18.71 -7.90
N VAL A 118 0.77 -19.31 -7.12
CA VAL A 118 2.17 -18.85 -7.03
C VAL A 118 2.91 -19.23 -8.32
N LEU A 119 3.24 -18.22 -9.13
CA LEU A 119 3.92 -18.39 -10.41
C LEU A 119 5.41 -18.08 -10.35
N LYS A 120 5.81 -17.21 -9.41
CA LYS A 120 7.21 -16.83 -9.23
C LYS A 120 7.47 -16.43 -7.79
N ASP A 121 8.65 -16.76 -7.29
CA ASP A 121 9.17 -16.31 -6.01
C ASP A 121 10.67 -16.03 -6.12
N GLU A 122 11.11 -14.79 -5.98
CA GLU A 122 12.51 -14.43 -6.17
C GLU A 122 12.94 -13.25 -5.30
N GLU A 123 14.24 -13.17 -5.01
CA GLU A 123 14.86 -11.95 -4.53
C GLU A 123 14.99 -10.95 -5.67
N ILE A 124 14.82 -9.68 -5.34
CA ILE A 124 15.05 -8.54 -6.23
C ILE A 124 15.78 -7.42 -5.48
N ILE A 125 16.49 -6.60 -6.24
CA ILE A 125 17.09 -5.36 -5.74
C ILE A 125 16.42 -4.18 -6.43
N LEU A 126 15.83 -3.31 -5.61
CA LEU A 126 15.24 -2.04 -6.02
C LEU A 126 16.27 -0.94 -5.81
N PHE A 127 16.49 -0.11 -6.83
CA PHE A 127 17.46 0.98 -6.78
C PHE A 127 16.78 2.33 -6.59
N TYR A 128 17.34 3.17 -5.73
CA TYR A 128 16.79 4.47 -5.38
C TYR A 128 17.87 5.52 -5.09
N GLY A 129 17.42 6.73 -4.73
CA GLY A 129 18.28 7.88 -4.54
C GLY A 129 18.74 8.50 -5.86
N GLU A 130 19.47 9.61 -5.74
CA GLU A 130 20.07 10.27 -6.89
C GLU A 130 21.04 9.31 -7.61
N GLY A 131 20.92 9.24 -8.93
CA GLY A 131 21.71 8.32 -9.75
C GLY A 131 21.47 6.82 -9.48
N LYS A 132 20.40 6.43 -8.76
CA LYS A 132 20.06 5.02 -8.45
C LYS A 132 21.19 4.25 -7.74
N GLN A 133 21.97 4.92 -6.91
CA GLN A 133 23.13 4.33 -6.22
C GLN A 133 22.75 3.53 -4.97
N LEU A 134 21.61 3.87 -4.34
CA LEU A 134 21.14 3.18 -3.15
C LEU A 134 20.34 1.94 -3.54
N LYS A 135 20.39 0.92 -2.67
CA LYS A 135 19.79 -0.40 -2.91
C LYS A 135 18.85 -0.76 -1.77
N HIS A 136 17.72 -1.34 -2.12
CA HIS A 136 16.78 -1.93 -1.19
C HIS A 136 16.53 -3.38 -1.63
N HIS A 137 16.79 -4.32 -0.73
CA HIS A 137 16.59 -5.75 -0.96
C HIS A 137 15.16 -6.13 -0.65
N SER A 138 14.48 -6.75 -1.60
CA SER A 138 13.09 -7.17 -1.47
C SER A 138 12.91 -8.55 -2.11
N ARG A 139 11.86 -9.25 -1.72
CA ARG A 139 11.32 -10.42 -2.41
C ARG A 139 10.21 -9.99 -3.35
N ARG A 140 10.14 -10.57 -4.54
CA ARG A 140 9.05 -10.44 -5.51
C ARG A 140 8.33 -11.77 -5.62
N ILE A 141 7.00 -11.71 -5.55
CA ILE A 141 6.13 -12.87 -5.76
C ILE A 141 5.15 -12.54 -6.88
N ALA A 142 5.13 -13.36 -7.93
CA ALA A 142 4.10 -13.30 -8.96
C ALA A 142 3.00 -14.30 -8.60
N TYR A 143 1.77 -13.80 -8.46
CA TYR A 143 0.61 -14.59 -8.05
C TYR A 143 -0.55 -14.40 -9.02
N TRP A 144 -1.07 -15.50 -9.55
CA TRP A 144 -2.24 -15.55 -10.40
C TRP A 144 -3.50 -15.66 -9.56
N ASP A 145 -4.37 -14.66 -9.66
CA ASP A 145 -5.70 -14.70 -9.08
C ASP A 145 -6.68 -15.28 -10.10
N SER A 146 -7.06 -16.54 -9.92
CA SER A 146 -8.03 -17.24 -10.76
C SER A 146 -9.46 -16.72 -10.61
N GLU A 147 -9.82 -16.12 -9.47
CA GLU A 147 -11.16 -15.55 -9.24
C GLU A 147 -11.39 -14.33 -10.14
N ASN A 148 -10.37 -13.47 -10.27
CA ASN A 148 -10.45 -12.22 -11.04
C ASN A 148 -9.69 -12.27 -12.37
N ASN A 149 -9.14 -13.44 -12.73
CA ASN A 149 -8.38 -13.68 -13.96
C ASN A 149 -7.25 -12.65 -14.16
N ARG A 150 -6.42 -12.44 -13.13
CA ARG A 150 -5.44 -11.36 -13.10
C ARG A 150 -4.13 -11.74 -12.43
N LEU A 151 -3.02 -11.31 -13.02
CA LEU A 151 -1.70 -11.37 -12.41
C LEU A 151 -1.48 -10.24 -11.40
N PHE A 152 -1.03 -10.61 -10.22
CA PHE A 152 -0.52 -9.71 -9.20
C PHE A 152 0.97 -9.93 -8.97
N GLU A 153 1.70 -8.84 -8.87
CA GLU A 153 3.11 -8.87 -8.48
C GLU A 153 3.22 -8.17 -7.13
N PHE A 154 3.64 -8.93 -6.12
CA PHE A 154 3.84 -8.44 -4.77
C PHE A 154 5.32 -8.24 -4.50
N ILE A 155 5.63 -7.27 -3.64
CA ILE A 155 6.94 -7.09 -3.05
C ILE A 155 6.84 -7.04 -1.53
N THR A 156 7.82 -7.65 -0.88
CA THR A 156 7.95 -7.72 0.59
C THR A 156 9.41 -7.79 1.00
N ASN A 157 9.76 -7.27 2.17
CA ASN A 157 11.05 -7.52 2.82
C ASN A 157 11.05 -8.82 3.67
N ASN A 158 9.93 -9.56 3.73
CA ASN A 158 9.85 -10.82 4.46
C ASN A 158 10.28 -12.01 3.59
N MET A 159 11.40 -12.65 3.97
CA MET A 159 11.97 -13.80 3.26
C MET A 159 11.51 -15.16 3.82
N GLU A 160 10.75 -15.17 4.93
CA GLU A 160 10.48 -16.38 5.71
C GLU A 160 9.09 -16.95 5.44
N LEU A 161 8.09 -16.09 5.25
CA LEU A 161 6.71 -16.52 5.03
C LEU A 161 6.58 -17.21 3.67
N LYS A 162 5.70 -18.21 3.58
CA LYS A 162 5.36 -18.83 2.30
C LYS A 162 4.75 -17.80 1.32
N ALA A 163 4.99 -17.95 0.03
CA ALA A 163 4.58 -16.98 -0.99
C ALA A 163 3.06 -16.74 -1.01
N GLU A 164 2.26 -17.79 -0.84
CA GLU A 164 0.79 -17.71 -0.76
C GLU A 164 0.31 -16.93 0.47
N LYS A 165 1.08 -16.95 1.58
CA LYS A 165 0.76 -16.13 2.76
C LYS A 165 0.95 -14.64 2.47
N ILE A 166 1.95 -14.27 1.68
CA ILE A 166 2.15 -12.87 1.25
C ILE A 166 0.95 -12.41 0.42
N ALA A 167 0.49 -13.22 -0.54
CA ALA A 167 -0.70 -12.92 -1.32
C ALA A 167 -1.95 -12.76 -0.44
N LEU A 168 -2.13 -13.65 0.54
CA LEU A 168 -3.26 -13.58 1.49
C LEU A 168 -3.21 -12.33 2.38
N ILE A 169 -2.03 -11.95 2.86
CA ILE A 169 -1.84 -10.70 3.63
C ILE A 169 -2.27 -9.49 2.79
N TYR A 170 -1.91 -9.44 1.51
CA TYR A 170 -2.35 -8.37 0.63
C TYR A 170 -3.85 -8.44 0.33
N LYS A 171 -4.45 -9.63 0.16
CA LYS A 171 -5.91 -9.79 -0.02
C LYS A 171 -6.67 -9.19 1.17
N LYS A 172 -6.14 -9.33 2.39
CA LYS A 172 -6.74 -8.69 3.58
C LYS A 172 -6.75 -7.16 3.51
N ARG A 173 -5.90 -6.52 2.71
CA ARG A 173 -5.94 -5.07 2.50
C ARG A 173 -7.30 -4.62 1.99
N TRP A 174 -8.00 -5.38 1.12
CA TRP A 174 -9.31 -4.98 0.59
C TRP A 174 -10.37 -4.69 1.65
N HIS A 175 -10.25 -5.24 2.86
CA HIS A 175 -11.14 -4.91 3.98
C HIS A 175 -11.13 -3.41 4.32
N ILE A 176 -10.01 -2.71 4.13
CA ILE A 176 -9.95 -1.25 4.34
C ILE A 176 -10.81 -0.48 3.34
N GLU A 177 -10.85 -0.93 2.09
CA GLU A 177 -11.67 -0.31 1.05
C GLU A 177 -13.16 -0.54 1.33
N LEU A 178 -13.50 -1.74 1.81
CA LEU A 178 -14.87 -2.04 2.24
C LEU A 178 -15.29 -1.19 3.44
N LEU A 179 -14.41 -1.02 4.44
CA LEU A 179 -14.69 -0.12 5.56
C LEU A 179 -14.89 1.32 5.08
N PHE A 180 -14.02 1.83 4.20
CA PHE A 180 -14.19 3.16 3.63
C PHE A 180 -15.48 3.31 2.84
N LYS A 181 -15.88 2.27 2.10
CA LYS A 181 -17.17 2.24 1.39
C LYS A 181 -18.34 2.30 2.38
N GLN A 182 -18.32 1.48 3.43
CA GLN A 182 -19.33 1.48 4.49
C GLN A 182 -19.39 2.84 5.20
N LEU A 183 -18.26 3.44 5.56
CA LEU A 183 -18.22 4.77 6.18
C LEU A 183 -18.84 5.84 5.28
N LYS A 184 -18.52 5.83 3.98
CA LYS A 184 -19.07 6.79 3.03
C LYS A 184 -20.56 6.58 2.72
N GLN A 185 -21.05 5.35 2.84
CA GLN A 185 -22.46 5.01 2.61
C GLN A 185 -23.32 5.28 3.84
N ASN A 186 -22.83 4.91 5.03
CA ASN A 186 -23.59 4.98 6.27
C ASN A 186 -23.55 6.37 6.92
N PHE A 187 -22.52 7.16 6.62
CA PHE A 187 -22.44 8.54 7.07
C PHE A 187 -22.63 9.46 5.86
N PRO A 188 -23.57 10.41 5.89
CA PRO A 188 -23.69 11.44 4.87
C PRO A 188 -22.55 12.44 5.02
N LEU A 189 -21.31 12.00 4.74
CA LEU A 189 -20.07 12.78 4.82
C LEU A 189 -20.06 13.95 3.82
N LYS A 190 -21.05 14.01 2.91
CA LYS A 190 -21.33 15.19 2.09
C LYS A 190 -21.73 16.39 2.96
N TYR A 191 -22.45 16.22 4.06
CA TYR A 191 -22.98 17.35 4.84
C TYR A 191 -22.15 17.69 6.07
N ILE A 192 -20.97 17.07 6.22
CA ILE A 192 -20.06 17.38 7.31
C ILE A 192 -19.11 18.49 6.80
N PHE A 193 -19.56 19.74 7.03
CA PHE A 193 -18.94 21.07 6.81
C PHE A 193 -19.11 21.78 5.46
#